data_AF-A0A191WKK3-F1
#
_entry.id   AF-A0A191WKK3-F1
#
_cell.length_a   1.000
_cell.length_b   1.000
_cell.length_c   1.000
_cell.angle_alpha   90.00
_cell.angle_beta   90.00
_cell.angle_gamma   90.00
#
_symmetry.space_group_name_H-M   'P 1'
#
loop_
_entity.id
_entity.type
_entity.pdbx_description
1 polymer ?
#
loop_
_entity_poly.entity_id
_entity_poly.type
_entity_poly.pdbx_seq_one_letter_code
_entity_poly.pdbx_strand_id
1 'polypeptide(L)'
;MKLTRIGGPTVLVELDGWRLLIDPTFDPAGRHYAFGWGTGSTKTADPAIDVDDLGPIDVALVSHDHHADNLDDAGRAMLPSAGAVVTTASGAGRLASAQSAAPVAAERLHGLVPGASVTLAGPRPGLPTLVISATPCRHGPPLTHAIVGDVVGFAVRRQGEEQVALWVTGDTVLFEPLRRTAEELSIDVMLANVGGVRFGVTGPLRFTMTGRDAVELVGIAAPRVATFAHYDGWSHFVDGEDGLRDAIDASAASVHDRAVWLVDGRAVEV
;
A
#
# COMPACT_ATOMS: atom_id res chain seq x y z
N MET A 1 9.62 -1.45 -14.98
CA MET A 1 8.34 -1.78 -14.32
C MET A 1 7.31 -0.75 -14.77
N LYS A 2 6.00 -1.05 -14.75
CA LYS A 2 4.97 -0.01 -14.97
C LYS A 2 4.07 0.14 -13.75
N LEU A 3 3.76 1.38 -13.41
CA LEU A 3 2.89 1.73 -12.30
C LEU A 3 1.74 2.58 -12.82
N THR A 4 0.50 2.18 -12.53
CA THR A 4 -0.70 2.97 -12.83
C THR A 4 -1.42 3.25 -11.53
N ARG A 5 -1.44 4.52 -11.13
CA ARG A 5 -2.20 4.94 -9.96
C ARG A 5 -3.68 5.00 -10.31
N ILE A 6 -4.50 4.36 -9.49
CA ILE A 6 -5.96 4.35 -9.65
C ILE A 6 -6.59 5.44 -8.79
N GLY A 7 -6.05 5.69 -7.60
CA GLY A 7 -6.51 6.72 -6.66
C GLY A 7 -6.30 6.28 -5.21
N GLY A 8 -6.17 7.21 -4.27
CA GLY A 8 -5.88 6.85 -2.87
C GLY A 8 -4.59 6.01 -2.77
N PRO A 9 -4.61 4.84 -2.09
CA PRO A 9 -3.45 3.94 -2.06
C PRO A 9 -3.39 2.99 -3.26
N THR A 10 -4.43 2.95 -4.09
CA THR A 10 -4.60 1.90 -5.09
C THR A 10 -3.68 2.12 -6.28
N VAL A 11 -2.78 1.17 -6.49
CA VAL A 11 -1.81 1.19 -7.61
C VAL A 11 -1.79 -0.18 -8.28
N LEU A 12 -1.97 -0.21 -9.59
CA LEU A 12 -1.70 -1.37 -10.43
C LEU A 12 -0.22 -1.38 -10.80
N VAL A 13 0.45 -2.47 -10.47
CA VAL A 13 1.87 -2.71 -10.76
C VAL A 13 1.99 -3.80 -11.83
N GLU A 14 2.69 -3.50 -12.91
CA GLU A 14 3.08 -4.49 -13.91
C GLU A 14 4.59 -4.78 -13.81
N LEU A 15 4.91 -5.99 -13.35
CA LEU A 15 6.28 -6.44 -13.03
C LEU A 15 6.57 -7.75 -13.74
N ASP A 16 7.42 -7.74 -14.77
CA ASP A 16 7.83 -8.95 -15.51
C ASP A 16 6.64 -9.80 -16.02
N GLY A 17 5.56 -9.12 -16.40
CA GLY A 17 4.31 -9.74 -16.85
C GLY A 17 3.35 -10.14 -15.73
N TRP A 18 3.71 -9.99 -14.46
CA TRP A 18 2.78 -10.02 -13.33
C TRP A 18 1.97 -8.74 -13.24
N ARG A 19 0.72 -8.85 -12.78
CA ARG A 19 -0.19 -7.76 -12.46
C ARG A 19 -0.53 -7.82 -10.97
N LEU A 20 0.08 -6.93 -10.19
CA LEU A 20 -0.13 -6.81 -8.75
C LEU A 20 -1.02 -5.59 -8.48
N LEU A 21 -2.06 -5.73 -7.66
CA LEU A 21 -2.92 -4.63 -7.26
C LEU A 21 -2.72 -4.32 -5.79
N ILE A 22 -2.27 -3.11 -5.49
CA ILE A 22 -2.01 -2.65 -4.12
C ILE A 22 -3.29 -2.03 -3.56
N ASP A 23 -3.68 -2.38 -2.33
CA ASP A 23 -4.72 -1.74 -1.51
C ASP A 23 -5.95 -1.26 -2.32
N PRO A 24 -6.80 -2.20 -2.80
CA PRO A 24 -7.84 -1.89 -3.78
C PRO A 24 -8.99 -1.07 -3.19
N THR A 25 -9.25 0.12 -3.76
CA THR A 25 -10.35 1.00 -3.39
C THR A 25 -11.09 1.54 -4.63
N PHE A 26 -12.32 1.07 -4.88
CA PHE A 26 -13.09 1.35 -6.11
C PHE A 26 -14.49 1.95 -5.89
N ASP A 27 -14.94 2.15 -4.65
CA ASP A 27 -16.23 2.82 -4.42
C ASP A 27 -16.21 4.26 -5.00
N PRO A 28 -17.35 4.81 -5.44
CA PRO A 28 -17.40 6.17 -5.95
C PRO A 28 -17.16 7.21 -4.85
N ALA A 29 -16.79 8.43 -5.25
CA ALA A 29 -16.64 9.57 -4.34
C ALA A 29 -17.94 9.90 -3.60
N GLY A 30 -17.79 10.50 -2.42
CA GLY A 30 -18.89 11.03 -1.61
C GLY A 30 -19.38 10.08 -0.51
N ARG A 31 -19.00 8.80 -0.53
CA ARG A 31 -19.33 7.87 0.55
C ARG A 31 -18.47 8.14 1.79
N HIS A 32 -19.13 8.14 2.96
CA HIS A 32 -18.48 8.23 4.26
C HIS A 32 -18.36 6.84 4.91
N TYR A 33 -17.21 6.57 5.52
CA TYR A 33 -16.90 5.34 6.24
C TYR A 33 -16.51 5.66 7.67
N ALA A 34 -17.12 4.96 8.61
CA ALA A 34 -16.78 5.06 10.02
C ALA A 34 -15.70 4.04 10.37
N PHE A 35 -14.64 4.48 11.05
CA PHE A 35 -13.57 3.60 11.54
C PHE A 35 -13.71 3.29 13.05
N GLY A 36 -14.87 3.63 13.62
CA GLY A 36 -15.15 3.50 15.06
C GLY A 36 -14.72 4.73 15.86
N TRP A 37 -15.12 4.81 17.13
CA TRP A 37 -14.64 5.84 18.07
C TRP A 37 -14.78 7.31 17.60
N GLY A 38 -15.75 7.60 16.73
CA GLY A 38 -15.96 8.93 16.16
C GLY A 38 -14.95 9.33 15.09
N THR A 39 -14.10 8.42 14.63
CA THR A 39 -13.25 8.59 13.45
C THR A 39 -13.95 8.07 12.20
N GLY A 40 -13.58 8.63 11.08
CA GLY A 40 -14.12 8.26 9.79
C GLY A 40 -13.51 9.10 8.68
N SER A 41 -13.82 8.71 7.46
CA SER A 41 -13.33 9.36 6.26
C SER A 41 -14.39 9.38 5.19
N THR A 42 -14.40 10.44 4.40
CA THR A 42 -15.17 10.51 3.16
C THR A 42 -14.23 10.31 2.00
N LYS A 43 -14.58 9.41 1.07
CA LYS A 43 -13.86 9.26 -0.20
C LYS A 43 -14.12 10.51 -1.05
N THR A 44 -13.07 11.17 -1.51
CA THR A 44 -13.17 12.50 -2.15
C THR A 44 -13.00 12.49 -3.66
N ALA A 45 -12.51 11.38 -4.23
CA ALA A 45 -12.31 11.21 -5.66
C ALA A 45 -12.76 9.81 -6.11
N ASP A 46 -13.28 9.73 -7.33
CA ASP A 46 -13.59 8.47 -7.99
C ASP A 46 -12.29 7.72 -8.37
N PRO A 47 -12.31 6.39 -8.48
CA PRO A 47 -11.18 5.68 -9.07
C PRO A 47 -10.99 6.11 -10.53
N ALA A 48 -9.74 6.32 -10.93
CA ALA A 48 -9.40 6.76 -12.28
C ALA A 48 -9.64 5.71 -13.37
N ILE A 49 -9.70 4.43 -12.97
CA ILE A 49 -10.06 3.28 -13.80
C ILE A 49 -11.05 2.45 -12.99
N ASP A 50 -12.15 2.06 -13.61
CA ASP A 50 -13.16 1.19 -13.00
C ASP A 50 -12.57 -0.20 -12.72
N VAL A 51 -13.06 -0.88 -11.68
CA VAL A 51 -12.59 -2.22 -11.32
C VAL A 51 -12.80 -3.21 -12.45
N ASP A 52 -13.88 -3.06 -13.23
CA ASP A 52 -14.20 -3.92 -14.37
C ASP A 52 -13.26 -3.69 -15.58
N ASP A 53 -12.64 -2.51 -15.66
CA ASP A 53 -11.71 -2.13 -16.74
C ASP A 53 -10.25 -2.52 -16.44
N LEU A 54 -9.94 -2.97 -15.22
CA LEU A 54 -8.58 -3.40 -14.86
C LEU A 54 -8.16 -4.72 -15.48
N GLY A 55 -9.09 -5.56 -15.93
CA GLY A 55 -8.78 -6.91 -16.38
C GLY A 55 -8.19 -7.81 -15.27
N PRO A 56 -7.59 -8.96 -15.62
CA PRO A 56 -7.16 -9.95 -14.63
C PRO A 56 -6.05 -9.43 -13.70
N ILE A 57 -6.19 -9.73 -12.40
CA ILE A 57 -5.19 -9.44 -11.36
C ILE A 57 -4.58 -10.76 -10.87
N ASP A 58 -3.25 -10.85 -10.93
CA ASP A 58 -2.55 -12.06 -10.51
C ASP A 58 -2.40 -12.11 -8.98
N VAL A 59 -2.11 -10.96 -8.36
CA VAL A 59 -1.97 -10.85 -6.89
C VAL A 59 -2.57 -9.54 -6.40
N ALA A 60 -3.47 -9.60 -5.41
CA ALA A 60 -3.84 -8.43 -4.62
C ALA A 60 -2.97 -8.36 -3.36
N LEU A 61 -2.31 -7.24 -3.13
CA LEU A 61 -1.51 -6.94 -1.95
C LEU A 61 -2.31 -5.97 -1.07
N VAL A 62 -2.86 -6.48 0.03
CA VAL A 62 -3.74 -5.75 0.94
C VAL A 62 -3.00 -5.53 2.26
N SER A 63 -2.45 -4.33 2.45
CA SER A 63 -1.64 -3.96 3.61
C SER A 63 -2.37 -4.18 4.92
N HIS A 64 -3.70 -3.99 4.90
CA HIS A 64 -4.65 -4.33 5.95
C HIS A 64 -6.08 -4.24 5.42
N ASP A 65 -7.01 -5.04 5.96
CA ASP A 65 -8.36 -5.15 5.41
C ASP A 65 -9.42 -4.34 6.17
N HIS A 66 -9.14 -3.94 7.41
CA HIS A 66 -10.15 -3.38 8.33
C HIS A 66 -10.37 -1.88 8.18
N HIS A 67 -9.55 -1.17 7.38
CA HIS A 67 -9.77 0.23 7.05
C HIS A 67 -10.21 0.37 5.59
N ALA A 68 -11.33 1.08 5.38
CA ALA A 68 -11.96 1.17 4.07
C ALA A 68 -11.14 2.01 3.07
N ASP A 69 -10.23 2.84 3.55
CA ASP A 69 -9.32 3.62 2.72
C ASP A 69 -8.18 2.83 2.10
N ASN A 70 -8.00 1.56 2.49
CA ASN A 70 -7.08 0.61 1.86
C ASN A 70 -7.78 -0.65 1.32
N LEU A 71 -9.03 -0.88 1.72
CA LEU A 71 -9.90 -1.92 1.16
C LEU A 71 -11.39 -1.54 1.34
N ASP A 72 -11.95 -0.80 0.37
CA ASP A 72 -13.38 -0.45 0.38
C ASP A 72 -14.26 -1.61 -0.07
N ASP A 73 -15.58 -1.40 -0.15
CA ASP A 73 -16.52 -2.50 -0.41
C ASP A 73 -16.33 -3.08 -1.83
N ALA A 74 -16.20 -2.24 -2.86
CA ALA A 74 -15.91 -2.69 -4.22
C ALA A 74 -14.53 -3.36 -4.33
N GLY A 75 -13.51 -2.80 -3.67
CA GLY A 75 -12.18 -3.41 -3.58
C GLY A 75 -12.20 -4.78 -2.90
N ARG A 76 -12.97 -4.93 -1.82
CA ARG A 76 -13.18 -6.22 -1.15
C ARG A 76 -13.94 -7.21 -2.04
N ALA A 77 -14.96 -6.74 -2.74
CA ALA A 77 -15.78 -7.56 -3.64
C ALA A 77 -14.98 -8.15 -4.81
N MET A 78 -13.91 -7.48 -5.26
CA MET A 78 -13.06 -7.99 -6.32
C MET A 78 -12.08 -9.08 -5.87
N LEU A 79 -11.68 -9.13 -4.58
CA LEU A 79 -10.63 -10.05 -4.10
C LEU A 79 -10.83 -11.53 -4.49
N PRO A 80 -12.06 -12.09 -4.51
CA PRO A 80 -12.28 -13.47 -4.97
C PRO A 80 -11.94 -13.72 -6.45
N SER A 81 -11.72 -12.70 -7.29
CA SER A 81 -11.29 -12.86 -8.69
C SER A 81 -9.77 -12.84 -8.86
N ALA A 82 -9.00 -12.38 -7.86
CA ALA A 82 -7.55 -12.35 -7.92
C ALA A 82 -6.94 -13.77 -7.87
N GLY A 83 -5.80 -13.98 -8.55
CA GLY A 83 -5.06 -15.25 -8.51
C GLY A 83 -4.57 -15.61 -7.10
N ALA A 84 -4.09 -14.62 -6.36
CA ALA A 84 -3.73 -14.71 -4.95
C ALA A 84 -4.05 -13.40 -4.21
N VAL A 85 -4.24 -13.47 -2.90
CA VAL A 85 -4.40 -12.32 -2.01
C VAL A 85 -3.38 -12.46 -0.89
N VAL A 86 -2.49 -11.48 -0.75
CA VAL A 86 -1.49 -11.42 0.32
C VAL A 86 -1.86 -10.28 1.26
N THR A 87 -1.97 -10.57 2.56
CA THR A 87 -2.41 -9.59 3.56
C THR A 87 -1.84 -9.93 4.94
N THR A 88 -2.27 -9.23 5.99
CA THR A 88 -1.93 -9.54 7.37
C THR A 88 -2.49 -10.90 7.80
N ALA A 89 -1.86 -11.56 8.77
CA ALA A 89 -2.36 -12.81 9.33
C ALA A 89 -3.79 -12.67 9.88
N SER A 90 -4.11 -11.56 10.54
CA SER A 90 -5.47 -11.30 11.02
C SER A 90 -6.46 -10.97 9.90
N GLY A 91 -6.02 -10.24 8.87
CA GLY A 91 -6.81 -9.95 7.68
C GLY A 91 -7.16 -11.20 6.89
N ALA A 92 -6.23 -12.15 6.76
CA ALA A 92 -6.49 -13.44 6.14
C ALA A 92 -7.58 -14.22 6.90
N GLY A 93 -7.56 -14.22 8.23
CA GLY A 93 -8.61 -14.82 9.04
C GLY A 93 -10.00 -14.21 8.79
N ARG A 94 -10.07 -12.87 8.67
CA ARG A 94 -11.32 -12.15 8.37
C ARG A 94 -11.80 -12.40 6.94
N LEU A 95 -10.90 -12.36 5.97
CA LEU A 95 -11.21 -12.53 4.54
C LEU A 95 -11.58 -13.98 4.17
N ALA A 96 -11.08 -14.98 4.90
CA ALA A 96 -11.51 -16.37 4.73
C ALA A 96 -12.86 -16.69 5.39
N SER A 97 -13.32 -15.85 6.32
CA SER A 97 -14.56 -16.09 7.06
C SER A 97 -15.77 -16.08 6.13
N ALA A 98 -16.69 -17.02 6.34
CA ALA A 98 -18.00 -17.00 5.67
C ALA A 98 -18.84 -15.74 6.03
N GLN A 99 -18.43 -14.98 7.05
CA GLN A 99 -19.04 -13.70 7.41
C GLN A 99 -18.43 -12.51 6.65
N SER A 100 -17.34 -12.72 5.90
CA SER A 100 -16.83 -11.70 4.98
C SER A 100 -17.87 -11.42 3.91
N ALA A 101 -18.05 -10.15 3.52
CA ALA A 101 -18.92 -9.77 2.40
C ALA A 101 -18.48 -10.43 1.08
N ALA A 102 -17.18 -10.72 0.94
CA ALA A 102 -16.59 -11.42 -0.19
C ALA A 102 -15.51 -12.38 0.31
N PRO A 103 -15.87 -13.62 0.67
CA PRO A 103 -14.90 -14.60 1.17
C PRO A 103 -13.88 -14.97 0.09
N VAL A 104 -12.60 -14.95 0.44
CA VAL A 104 -11.51 -15.41 -0.42
C VAL A 104 -11.21 -16.87 -0.10
N ALA A 105 -11.05 -17.69 -1.14
CA ALA A 105 -10.73 -19.11 -0.98
C ALA A 105 -9.37 -19.29 -0.28
N ALA A 106 -9.31 -20.16 0.72
CA ALA A 106 -8.16 -20.29 1.62
C ALA A 106 -6.85 -20.64 0.88
N GLU A 107 -6.94 -21.39 -0.22
CA GLU A 107 -5.79 -21.76 -1.06
C GLU A 107 -5.17 -20.60 -1.83
N ARG A 108 -5.90 -19.48 -1.97
CA ARG A 108 -5.43 -18.24 -2.61
C ARG A 108 -5.07 -17.15 -1.61
N LEU A 109 -5.30 -17.38 -0.33
CA LEU A 109 -5.16 -16.36 0.71
C LEU A 109 -3.92 -16.61 1.56
N HIS A 110 -3.05 -15.60 1.63
CA HIS A 110 -1.78 -15.66 2.33
C HIS A 110 -1.70 -14.58 3.40
N GLY A 111 -1.92 -14.98 4.65
CA GLY A 111 -1.76 -14.11 5.81
C GLY A 111 -0.31 -14.10 6.30
N LEU A 112 0.30 -12.93 6.36
CA LEU A 112 1.67 -12.72 6.80
C LEU A 112 1.74 -11.88 8.08
N VAL A 113 2.77 -12.14 8.87
CA VAL A 113 3.25 -11.26 9.95
C VAL A 113 4.57 -10.62 9.49
N PRO A 114 4.99 -9.46 10.05
CA PRO A 114 6.29 -8.87 9.69
C PRO A 114 7.44 -9.88 9.74
N GLY A 115 8.24 -9.93 8.67
CA GLY A 115 9.35 -10.88 8.47
C GLY A 115 8.94 -12.21 7.82
N ALA A 116 7.65 -12.57 7.81
CA ALA A 116 7.18 -13.74 7.07
C ALA A 116 7.12 -13.46 5.55
N SER A 117 7.17 -14.52 4.76
CA SER A 117 7.13 -14.43 3.30
C SER A 117 6.25 -15.51 2.69
N VAL A 118 5.72 -15.22 1.51
CA VAL A 118 5.09 -16.20 0.61
C VAL A 118 5.86 -16.28 -0.70
N THR A 119 5.93 -17.47 -1.30
CA THR A 119 6.51 -17.67 -2.63
C THR A 119 5.39 -18.04 -3.59
N LEU A 120 5.23 -17.27 -4.67
CA LEU A 120 4.18 -17.45 -5.67
C LEU A 120 4.82 -17.77 -7.02
N ALA A 121 4.52 -18.97 -7.55
CA ALA A 121 4.94 -19.35 -8.88
C ALA A 121 4.20 -18.53 -9.94
N GLY A 122 4.87 -18.23 -11.06
CA GLY A 122 4.27 -17.54 -12.19
C GLY A 122 2.96 -18.20 -12.65
N PRO A 123 1.83 -17.48 -12.71
CA PRO A 123 0.55 -18.06 -13.12
C PRO A 123 0.50 -18.42 -14.61
N ARG A 124 1.50 -17.96 -15.38
CA ARG A 124 1.63 -18.13 -16.83
C ARG A 124 3.07 -18.53 -17.18
N PRO A 125 3.31 -19.30 -18.27
CA PRO A 125 4.66 -19.68 -18.69
C PRO A 125 5.57 -18.47 -18.90
N GLY A 126 6.80 -18.57 -18.40
CA GLY A 126 7.83 -17.55 -18.56
C GLY A 126 7.83 -16.44 -17.49
N LEU A 127 6.82 -16.38 -16.62
CA LEU A 127 6.81 -15.43 -15.50
C LEU A 127 7.75 -15.93 -14.39
N PRO A 128 8.60 -15.06 -13.81
CA PRO A 128 9.46 -15.44 -12.70
C PRO A 128 8.63 -15.76 -11.45
N THR A 129 9.13 -16.67 -10.61
CA THR A 129 8.58 -16.86 -9.27
C THR A 129 8.85 -15.60 -8.43
N LEU A 130 7.82 -15.10 -7.75
CA LEU A 130 7.97 -13.97 -6.82
C LEU A 130 8.05 -14.46 -5.38
N VAL A 131 8.85 -13.78 -4.57
CA VAL A 131 8.83 -13.88 -3.11
C VAL A 131 8.35 -12.55 -2.57
N ILE A 132 7.28 -12.59 -1.78
CA ILE A 132 6.63 -11.42 -1.19
C ILE A 132 6.81 -11.51 0.32
N SER A 133 7.57 -10.58 0.89
CA SER A 133 7.88 -10.50 2.31
C SER A 133 7.10 -9.37 2.96
N ALA A 134 6.48 -9.63 4.11
CA ALA A 134 5.80 -8.61 4.89
C ALA A 134 6.82 -7.76 5.67
N THR A 135 6.80 -6.44 5.46
CA THR A 135 7.66 -5.49 6.18
C THR A 135 6.92 -4.89 7.37
N PRO A 136 7.63 -4.48 8.45
CA PRO A 136 6.98 -3.95 9.64
C PRO A 136 6.32 -2.59 9.38
N CYS A 137 5.06 -2.45 9.78
CA CYS A 137 4.35 -1.17 9.84
C CYS A 137 3.90 -0.86 11.27
N ARG A 138 3.66 0.43 11.53
CA ARG A 138 2.97 0.89 12.72
C ARG A 138 2.01 2.02 12.37
N HIS A 139 0.72 1.72 12.39
CA HIS A 139 -0.32 2.70 12.07
C HIS A 139 -0.68 3.55 13.29
N GLY A 140 0.24 4.43 13.70
CA GLY A 140 0.05 5.33 14.84
C GLY A 140 1.15 5.30 15.91
N PRO A 141 0.96 6.06 17.00
CA PRO A 141 1.89 6.10 18.12
C PRO A 141 2.05 4.74 18.82
N PRO A 142 3.10 4.56 19.64
CA PRO A 142 3.19 3.40 20.52
C PRO A 142 1.91 3.21 21.33
N LEU A 143 1.51 1.95 21.55
CA LEU A 143 0.34 1.53 22.32
C LEU A 143 -1.05 1.73 21.66
N THR A 144 -1.14 2.22 20.42
CA THR A 144 -2.44 2.33 19.70
C THR A 144 -2.85 1.06 18.93
N HIS A 145 -2.01 0.02 18.92
CA HIS A 145 -2.19 -1.20 18.10
C HIS A 145 -3.57 -1.85 18.23
N ALA A 146 -4.09 -1.97 19.45
CA ALA A 146 -5.40 -2.57 19.71
C ALA A 146 -6.59 -1.79 19.10
N ILE A 147 -6.35 -0.53 18.71
CA ILE A 147 -7.35 0.37 18.12
C ILE A 147 -7.19 0.39 16.59
N VAL A 148 -5.95 0.43 16.11
CA VAL A 148 -5.60 0.69 14.71
C VAL A 148 -5.44 -0.57 13.87
N GLY A 149 -5.29 -1.74 14.51
CA GLY A 149 -5.17 -3.05 13.87
C GLY A 149 -3.79 -3.35 13.28
N ASP A 150 -3.64 -4.57 12.77
CA ASP A 150 -2.39 -5.02 12.12
C ASP A 150 -2.25 -4.36 10.73
N VAL A 151 -1.07 -3.86 10.42
CA VAL A 151 -0.69 -3.38 9.08
C VAL A 151 0.67 -3.96 8.71
N VAL A 152 0.86 -4.29 7.43
CA VAL A 152 2.16 -4.68 6.86
C VAL A 152 2.43 -3.95 5.55
N GLY A 153 3.71 -3.76 5.25
CA GLY A 153 4.17 -3.41 3.91
C GLY A 153 4.59 -4.66 3.15
N PHE A 154 4.97 -4.52 1.89
CA PHE A 154 5.34 -5.64 1.03
C PHE A 154 6.65 -5.37 0.29
N ALA A 155 7.65 -6.21 0.52
CA ALA A 155 8.85 -6.29 -0.31
C ALA A 155 8.69 -7.43 -1.32
N VAL A 156 8.62 -7.09 -2.61
CA VAL A 156 8.45 -8.04 -3.71
C VAL A 156 9.79 -8.21 -4.42
N ARG A 157 10.29 -9.44 -4.48
CA ARG A 157 11.52 -9.80 -5.19
C ARG A 157 11.32 -11.00 -6.09
N ARG A 158 12.16 -11.15 -7.11
CA ARG A 158 12.21 -12.42 -7.85
C ARG A 158 12.94 -13.47 -7.01
N GLN A 159 12.51 -14.72 -7.12
CA GLN A 159 13.17 -15.82 -6.43
C GLN A 159 14.62 -15.95 -6.92
N GLY A 160 15.57 -15.97 -5.99
CA GLY A 160 17.01 -16.04 -6.29
C GLY A 160 17.70 -14.68 -6.43
N GLU A 161 16.95 -13.58 -6.42
CA GLU A 161 17.51 -12.23 -6.39
C GLU A 161 17.51 -11.65 -4.97
N GLU A 162 18.55 -10.89 -4.65
CA GLU A 162 18.65 -10.09 -3.42
C GLU A 162 17.95 -8.74 -3.56
N GLN A 163 17.94 -8.16 -4.76
CA GLN A 163 17.29 -6.88 -5.01
C GLN A 163 15.77 -7.02 -4.87
N VAL A 164 15.18 -6.12 -4.09
CA VAL A 164 13.73 -5.93 -3.99
C VAL A 164 13.28 -5.10 -5.18
N ALA A 165 12.50 -5.71 -6.07
CA ALA A 165 11.99 -5.04 -7.26
C ALA A 165 11.01 -3.92 -6.88
N LEU A 166 10.10 -4.19 -5.96
CA LEU A 166 9.12 -3.24 -5.44
C LEU A 166 9.05 -3.33 -3.93
N TRP A 167 9.17 -2.21 -3.23
CA TRP A 167 8.80 -2.10 -1.82
C TRP A 167 7.61 -1.17 -1.65
N VAL A 168 6.50 -1.70 -1.16
CA VAL A 168 5.32 -0.93 -0.74
C VAL A 168 5.38 -0.75 0.77
N THR A 169 5.39 0.48 1.27
CA THR A 169 5.57 0.73 2.70
C THR A 169 4.37 0.31 3.54
N GLY A 170 3.18 0.32 2.94
CA GLY A 170 1.91 0.27 3.67
C GLY A 170 1.70 1.50 4.55
N ASP A 171 0.59 1.50 5.27
CA ASP A 171 0.20 2.57 6.18
C ASP A 171 1.00 2.53 7.48
N THR A 172 2.01 3.37 7.58
CA THR A 172 2.92 3.39 8.73
C THR A 172 3.36 4.80 9.07
N VAL A 173 3.63 5.07 10.35
CA VAL A 173 4.49 6.18 10.76
C VAL A 173 5.96 5.80 10.57
N LEU A 174 6.85 6.79 10.49
CA LEU A 174 8.28 6.53 10.48
C LEU A 174 8.77 6.13 11.88
N PHE A 175 9.32 4.91 12.00
CA PHE A 175 9.77 4.36 13.26
C PHE A 175 10.98 3.44 13.07
N GLU A 176 11.67 3.13 14.17
CA GLU A 176 12.99 2.48 14.13
C GLU A 176 13.03 1.15 13.34
N PRO A 177 12.14 0.17 13.55
CA PRO A 177 12.06 -1.01 12.68
C PRO A 177 11.92 -0.72 11.19
N LEU A 178 11.11 0.28 10.80
CA LEU A 178 10.96 0.65 9.38
C LEU A 178 12.26 1.25 8.82
N ARG A 179 12.96 2.06 9.62
CA ARG A 179 14.27 2.63 9.25
C ARG A 179 15.29 1.52 9.01
N ARG A 180 15.39 0.55 9.92
CA ARG A 180 16.27 -0.62 9.74
C ARG A 180 15.91 -1.43 8.51
N THR A 181 14.61 -1.66 8.26
CA THR A 181 14.17 -2.30 7.01
C THR A 181 14.63 -1.51 5.78
N ALA A 182 14.51 -0.18 5.77
CA ALA A 182 15.00 0.66 4.68
C ALA A 182 16.52 0.59 4.49
N GLU A 183 17.30 0.48 5.57
CA GLU A 183 18.76 0.33 5.52
C GLU A 183 19.20 -1.04 4.98
N GLU A 184 18.43 -2.09 5.29
CA GLU A 184 18.76 -3.48 4.96
C GLU A 184 18.32 -3.89 3.54
N LEU A 185 17.24 -3.31 3.02
CA LEU A 185 16.71 -3.69 1.71
C LEU A 185 17.44 -2.97 0.56
N SER A 186 17.89 -3.74 -0.43
CA SER A 186 18.33 -3.20 -1.72
C SER A 186 17.11 -2.97 -2.62
N ILE A 187 16.60 -1.75 -2.67
CA ILE A 187 15.29 -1.42 -3.29
C ILE A 187 15.48 -0.82 -4.69
N ASP A 188 14.83 -1.38 -5.69
CA ASP A 188 14.73 -0.79 -7.02
C ASP A 188 13.66 0.31 -7.06
N VAL A 189 12.40 -0.07 -6.84
CA VAL A 189 11.26 0.86 -6.81
C VAL A 189 10.62 0.85 -5.43
N MET A 190 10.42 2.04 -4.87
CA MET A 190 9.68 2.25 -3.63
C MET A 190 8.31 2.88 -3.95
N LEU A 191 7.26 2.38 -3.34
CA LEU A 191 5.91 2.98 -3.32
C LEU A 191 5.57 3.31 -1.85
N ALA A 192 5.67 4.58 -1.50
CA ALA A 192 5.41 5.07 -0.16
C ALA A 192 3.95 5.53 -0.01
N ASN A 193 3.24 5.02 0.99
CA ASN A 193 1.96 5.61 1.42
C ASN A 193 2.25 6.82 2.31
N VAL A 194 1.75 7.97 1.91
CA VAL A 194 2.02 9.27 2.53
C VAL A 194 0.73 10.04 2.62
N GLY A 195 0.45 10.74 3.71
CA GLY A 195 -0.76 11.58 3.81
C GLY A 195 -0.93 12.22 5.18
N GLY A 196 -0.12 11.79 6.15
CA GLY A 196 -0.08 12.34 7.49
C GLY A 196 -1.40 12.19 8.23
N VAL A 197 -2.09 11.05 8.08
CA VAL A 197 -3.46 10.82 8.61
C VAL A 197 -3.58 11.32 10.04
N ARG A 198 -4.58 12.17 10.28
CA ARG A 198 -4.92 12.68 11.61
C ARG A 198 -6.43 12.73 11.78
N PHE A 199 -6.91 12.26 12.92
CA PHE A 199 -8.31 12.40 13.31
C PHE A 199 -8.44 13.49 14.38
N GLY A 200 -9.42 14.39 14.25
CA GLY A 200 -9.59 15.50 15.19
C GLY A 200 -9.75 15.03 16.65
N VAL A 201 -10.40 13.89 16.86
CA VAL A 201 -10.62 13.29 18.19
C VAL A 201 -9.36 12.72 18.84
N THR A 202 -8.30 12.45 18.08
CA THR A 202 -7.03 11.92 18.60
C THR A 202 -5.95 13.00 18.79
N GLY A 203 -6.30 14.28 18.59
CA GLY A 203 -5.38 15.39 18.83
C GLY A 203 -4.24 15.45 17.80
N PRO A 204 -2.98 15.69 18.20
CA PRO A 204 -1.85 15.85 17.28
C PRO A 204 -1.28 14.52 16.75
N LEU A 205 -1.89 13.38 17.11
CA LEU A 205 -1.36 12.07 16.76
C LEU A 205 -1.49 11.80 15.26
N ARG A 206 -0.42 11.29 14.66
CA ARG A 206 -0.37 10.88 13.25
C ARG A 206 -0.40 9.37 13.15
N PHE A 207 -1.09 8.87 12.14
CA PHE A 207 -1.26 7.43 11.88
C PHE A 207 -0.46 6.94 10.68
N THR A 208 -0.07 7.84 9.78
CA THR A 208 0.82 7.56 8.64
C THR A 208 1.93 8.61 8.51
N MET A 209 2.91 8.34 7.64
CA MET A 209 3.97 9.26 7.26
C MET A 209 3.41 10.55 6.65
N THR A 210 4.03 11.68 6.99
CA THR A 210 3.97 12.92 6.21
C THR A 210 4.98 12.88 5.06
N GLY A 211 4.89 13.81 4.12
CA GLY A 211 5.86 14.03 3.05
C GLY A 211 7.27 14.20 3.57
N ARG A 212 7.44 14.91 4.70
CA ARG A 212 8.75 15.01 5.37
C ARG A 212 9.27 13.64 5.84
N ASP A 213 8.42 12.84 6.46
CA ASP A 213 8.79 11.50 6.91
C ASP A 213 9.12 10.59 5.71
N ALA A 214 8.37 10.72 4.61
CA ALA A 214 8.61 9.99 3.37
C ALA A 214 9.94 10.38 2.72
N VAL A 215 10.26 11.67 2.63
CA VAL A 215 11.55 12.19 2.13
C VAL A 215 12.72 11.67 2.98
N GLU A 216 12.56 11.63 4.30
CA GLU A 216 13.56 11.05 5.19
C GLU A 216 13.75 9.55 4.91
N LEU A 217 12.65 8.80 4.77
CA LEU A 217 12.70 7.36 4.48
C LEU A 217 13.33 7.08 3.11
N VAL A 218 13.03 7.88 2.08
CA VAL A 218 13.66 7.78 0.76
C VAL A 218 15.16 8.07 0.85
N GLY A 219 15.58 9.01 1.69
CA GLY A 219 16.99 9.28 1.95
C GLY A 219 17.73 8.10 2.57
N ILE A 220 17.07 7.35 3.46
CA ILE A 220 17.63 6.15 4.11
C ILE A 220 17.66 4.97 3.13
N ALA A 221 16.52 4.70 2.47
CA ALA A 221 16.35 3.56 1.57
C ALA A 221 17.12 3.70 0.25
N ALA A 222 17.36 4.94 -0.18
CA ALA A 222 18.03 5.30 -1.43
C ALA A 222 17.59 4.45 -2.66
N PRO A 223 16.27 4.24 -2.89
CA PRO A 223 15.77 3.40 -3.98
C PRO A 223 16.10 4.02 -5.33
N ARG A 224 16.25 3.24 -6.40
CA ARG A 224 16.46 3.82 -7.74
C ARG A 224 15.33 4.79 -8.12
N VAL A 225 14.08 4.43 -7.80
CA VAL A 225 12.90 5.27 -7.98
C VAL A 225 12.04 5.26 -6.71
N ALA A 226 11.59 6.43 -6.27
CA ALA A 226 10.59 6.59 -5.22
C ALA A 226 9.29 7.16 -5.83
N THR A 227 8.19 6.44 -5.62
CA THR A 227 6.83 6.84 -5.99
C THR A 227 5.96 6.90 -4.75
N PHE A 228 4.82 7.56 -4.84
CA PHE A 228 3.99 7.89 -3.69
C PHE A 228 2.52 7.61 -3.98
N ALA A 229 1.78 7.21 -2.96
CA ALA A 229 0.34 7.03 -2.97
C ALA A 229 -0.26 7.42 -1.62
N HIS A 230 -1.59 7.29 -1.49
CA HIS A 230 -2.35 7.54 -0.26
C HIS A 230 -2.27 8.98 0.28
N TYR A 231 -1.92 9.97 -0.56
CA TYR A 231 -1.86 11.39 -0.17
C TYR A 231 -3.12 12.18 -0.57
N ASP A 232 -4.09 11.53 -1.21
CA ASP A 232 -5.37 12.10 -1.62
C ASP A 232 -6.48 11.02 -1.62
N GLY A 233 -7.65 11.38 -2.13
CA GLY A 233 -8.77 10.44 -2.31
C GLY A 233 -9.60 10.21 -1.04
N TRP A 234 -9.13 10.70 0.11
CA TRP A 234 -9.82 10.58 1.40
C TRP A 234 -9.71 11.87 2.23
N SER A 235 -10.74 12.18 3.02
CA SER A 235 -10.89 13.49 3.66
C SER A 235 -10.04 13.74 4.92
N HIS A 236 -9.31 12.74 5.42
CA HIS A 236 -8.63 12.79 6.72
C HIS A 236 -7.11 13.08 6.62
N PHE A 237 -6.60 13.30 5.40
CA PHE A 237 -5.22 13.73 5.20
C PHE A 237 -5.06 15.20 5.60
N VAL A 238 -4.01 15.50 6.37
CA VAL A 238 -3.68 16.88 6.79
C VAL A 238 -2.38 17.38 6.19
N ASP A 239 -1.61 16.50 5.54
CA ASP A 239 -0.40 16.84 4.81
C ASP A 239 -0.68 16.81 3.31
N GLY A 240 -1.21 15.69 2.83
CA GLY A 240 -1.72 15.53 1.47
C GLY A 240 -0.67 15.73 0.37
N GLU A 241 -1.15 15.96 -0.86
CA GLU A 241 -0.28 16.19 -2.02
C GLU A 241 0.63 17.41 -1.84
N ASP A 242 0.10 18.53 -1.36
CA ASP A 242 0.85 19.77 -1.18
C ASP A 242 2.01 19.59 -0.19
N GLY A 243 1.76 18.96 0.96
CA GLY A 243 2.81 18.70 1.95
C GLY A 243 3.90 17.76 1.43
N LEU A 244 3.53 16.78 0.59
CA LEU A 244 4.48 15.91 -0.08
C LEU A 244 5.31 16.65 -1.15
N ARG A 245 4.68 17.49 -1.97
CA ARG A 245 5.36 18.33 -2.97
C ARG A 245 6.35 19.27 -2.30
N ASP A 246 5.91 20.03 -1.31
CA ASP A 246 6.77 20.96 -0.56
C ASP A 246 7.96 20.23 0.08
N ALA A 247 7.75 19.03 0.62
CA ALA A 247 8.82 18.24 1.22
C ALA A 247 9.84 17.76 0.18
N ILE A 248 9.39 17.29 -0.98
CA ILE A 248 10.26 16.83 -2.08
C ILE A 248 11.05 18.01 -2.65
N ASP A 249 10.39 19.13 -2.93
CA ASP A 249 11.02 20.34 -3.50
C ASP A 249 12.07 20.94 -2.57
N ALA A 250 11.87 20.82 -1.25
CA ALA A 250 12.83 21.26 -0.23
C ALA A 250 13.94 20.23 0.06
N SER A 251 13.88 19.03 -0.53
CA SER A 251 14.81 17.94 -0.25
C SER A 251 16.15 18.11 -0.98
N ALA A 252 17.17 17.34 -0.58
CA ALA A 252 18.42 17.28 -1.31
C ALA A 252 18.23 16.60 -2.68
N ALA A 253 19.05 16.96 -3.67
CA ALA A 253 19.02 16.37 -5.02
C ALA A 253 19.04 14.82 -4.99
N SER A 254 19.76 14.22 -4.02
CA SER A 254 19.82 12.77 -3.84
C SER A 254 18.48 12.10 -3.52
N VAL A 255 17.48 12.85 -3.06
CA VAL A 255 16.09 12.39 -2.83
C VAL A 255 15.17 12.93 -3.92
N HIS A 256 15.25 14.23 -4.20
CA HIS A 256 14.44 14.90 -5.22
C HIS A 256 14.51 14.18 -6.58
N ASP A 257 15.73 13.84 -7.05
CA ASP A 257 15.93 13.25 -8.38
C ASP A 257 15.46 11.79 -8.48
N ARG A 258 15.11 11.16 -7.35
CA ARG A 258 14.52 9.81 -7.30
C ARG A 258 13.00 9.84 -7.33
N ALA A 259 12.39 10.99 -7.02
CA ALA A 259 10.94 11.12 -6.90
C ALA A 259 10.27 11.10 -8.29
N VAL A 260 9.35 10.16 -8.48
CA VAL A 260 8.52 10.05 -9.69
C VAL A 260 7.05 10.15 -9.30
N TRP A 261 6.37 11.14 -9.86
CA TRP A 261 4.93 11.33 -9.68
C TRP A 261 4.15 10.44 -10.63
N LEU A 262 3.25 9.63 -10.07
CA LEU A 262 2.29 8.86 -10.84
C LEU A 262 1.14 9.76 -11.27
N VAL A 263 0.59 9.49 -12.45
CA VAL A 263 -0.59 10.19 -12.97
C VAL A 263 -1.76 9.22 -12.93
N ASP A 264 -2.87 9.66 -12.35
CA ASP A 264 -4.08 8.86 -12.22
C ASP A 264 -4.56 8.32 -13.57
N GLY A 265 -4.83 7.02 -13.62
CA GLY A 265 -5.30 6.29 -14.80
C GLY A 265 -4.27 6.14 -15.92
N ARG A 266 -3.01 6.59 -15.74
CA ARG A 266 -1.96 6.47 -16.75
C ARG A 266 -0.79 5.64 -16.25
N ALA A 267 -0.39 4.67 -17.06
CA ALA A 267 0.80 3.88 -16.80
C ALA A 267 2.06 4.75 -16.94
N VAL A 268 2.88 4.76 -15.89
CA VAL A 268 4.20 5.37 -15.85
C VAL A 268 5.23 4.26 -15.83
N GLU A 269 6.20 4.33 -16.74
CA GLU A 269 7.32 3.39 -16.78
C GLU A 269 8.43 3.89 -15.86
N VAL A 270 8.89 3.00 -14.97
CA VAL A 270 9.93 3.25 -13.97
C VAL A 270 10.98 2.16 -13.98
#